data_AF-A0A0B9AFX0-F1
#
_entry.id   AF-A0A0B9AFX0-F1
#
_cell.length_a   1.000
_cell.length_b   1.000
_cell.length_c   1.000
_cell.angle_alpha   90.00
_cell.angle_beta   90.00
_cell.angle_gamma   90.00
#
_symmetry.space_group_name_H-M   'P 1'
#
loop_
_entity.id
_entity.type
_entity.pdbx_description
1 polymer ?
#
loop_
_entity_poly.entity_id
_entity_poly.type
_entity_poly.pdbx_seq_one_letter_code
_entity_poly.pdbx_strand_id
1 'polypeptide(L)'
;MAKKGKKLANAAKDAADKVPAPSPNPMTNLILADIALRAGGSLLRRGVEKGLIGTKMGSKKAGRVIQGRTMMQTLVGTAIARVATRSVPGAIVVGGGLLAKTLYDRRRSRTAEAAGEAAIEEQAERGKKG
;
A
#
# COMPACT_ATOMS: atom_id res chain seq x y z
N MET A 1 -1.63 -21.05 5.03
CA MET A 1 -1.78 -19.58 5.24
C MET A 1 -3.19 -19.15 5.65
N ALA A 2 -4.28 -19.82 5.24
CA ALA A 2 -5.66 -19.46 5.61
C ALA A 2 -5.94 -19.31 7.12
N LYS A 3 -5.32 -20.15 7.97
CA LYS A 3 -5.48 -20.12 9.43
C LYS A 3 -5.01 -18.80 10.08
N LYS A 4 -3.95 -18.18 9.54
CA LYS A 4 -3.34 -16.95 10.09
C LYS A 4 -4.17 -15.71 9.74
N GLY A 5 -4.70 -15.65 8.52
CA GLY A 5 -5.67 -14.62 8.11
C GLY A 5 -6.97 -14.71 8.91
N LYS A 6 -7.47 -15.92 9.16
CA LYS A 6 -8.65 -16.15 10.01
C LYS A 6 -8.42 -15.71 11.46
N LYS A 7 -7.22 -15.95 12.02
CA LYS A 7 -6.84 -15.47 13.36
C LYS A 7 -6.81 -13.95 13.47
N LEU A 8 -6.31 -13.26 12.44
CA LEU A 8 -6.22 -11.81 12.41
C LEU A 8 -7.60 -11.16 12.22
N ALA A 9 -8.46 -11.76 11.38
CA ALA A 9 -9.85 -11.36 11.23
C ALA A 9 -10.64 -11.56 12.53
N ASN A 10 -10.41 -12.67 13.25
CA ASN A 10 -11.04 -12.91 14.54
C ASN A 10 -10.56 -11.91 15.60
N ALA A 11 -9.25 -11.65 15.68
CA ALA A 11 -8.72 -10.64 16.61
C ALA A 11 -9.26 -9.23 16.33
N ALA A 12 -9.45 -8.87 15.04
CA ALA A 12 -10.06 -7.61 14.66
C ALA A 12 -11.54 -7.54 15.06
N LYS A 13 -12.30 -8.65 14.91
CA LYS A 13 -13.67 -8.76 15.41
C LYS A 13 -13.74 -8.65 16.93
N ASP A 14 -12.93 -9.43 17.64
CA ASP A 14 -12.89 -9.42 19.11
C ASP A 14 -12.53 -8.04 19.67
N ALA A 15 -11.65 -7.29 18.98
CA ALA A 15 -11.33 -5.92 19.34
C ALA A 15 -12.48 -4.96 19.03
N ALA A 16 -13.16 -5.11 17.89
CA ALA A 16 -14.32 -4.30 17.54
C ALA A 16 -15.50 -4.54 18.50
N ASP A 17 -15.74 -5.78 18.91
CA ASP A 17 -16.81 -6.16 19.84
C ASP A 17 -16.57 -5.61 21.26
N LYS A 18 -15.31 -5.36 21.64
CA LYS A 18 -14.93 -4.79 22.94
C LYS A 18 -14.95 -3.26 23.00
N VAL A 19 -15.03 -2.59 21.86
CA VAL A 19 -15.04 -1.12 21.80
C VAL A 19 -16.50 -0.67 21.68
N PRO A 20 -17.01 0.11 22.65
CA PRO A 20 -18.34 0.69 22.54
C PRO A 20 -18.48 1.46 21.22
N ALA A 21 -19.58 1.21 20.50
CA ALA A 21 -19.79 1.87 19.23
C ALA A 21 -19.98 3.39 19.44
N PRO A 22 -19.36 4.26 18.62
CA PRO A 22 -19.39 5.71 18.83
C PRO A 22 -20.81 6.31 18.81
N SER A 23 -21.72 5.69 18.05
CA SER A 23 -23.12 6.07 17.95
C SER A 23 -24.05 4.90 18.26
N PRO A 24 -25.22 5.13 18.86
CA PRO A 24 -26.28 4.13 18.96
C PRO A 24 -26.84 3.69 17.60
N ASN A 25 -26.65 4.48 16.53
CA ASN A 25 -27.15 4.16 15.20
C ASN A 25 -26.12 3.31 14.41
N PRO A 26 -26.47 2.08 13.98
CA PRO A 26 -25.55 1.20 13.25
C PRO A 26 -25.10 1.77 11.90
N MET A 27 -25.96 2.48 11.17
CA MET A 27 -25.59 3.10 9.90
C MET A 27 -24.56 4.22 10.08
N THR A 28 -24.70 5.03 11.13
CA THR A 28 -23.73 6.07 11.48
C THR A 28 -22.37 5.47 11.78
N ASN A 29 -22.33 4.35 12.52
CA ASN A 29 -21.09 3.65 12.81
C ASN A 29 -20.39 3.10 11.56
N LEU A 30 -21.14 2.60 10.59
CA LEU A 30 -20.58 2.13 9.31
C LEU A 30 -19.94 3.27 8.51
N ILE A 31 -20.61 4.41 8.45
CA ILE A 31 -20.07 5.61 7.78
C ILE A 31 -18.81 6.10 8.49
N LEU A 32 -18.85 6.19 9.82
CA LEU A 32 -17.68 6.57 10.63
C LEU A 32 -16.51 5.60 10.42
N ALA A 33 -16.77 4.30 10.38
CA ALA A 33 -15.76 3.29 10.13
C ALA A 33 -15.14 3.42 8.72
N ASP A 34 -15.95 3.59 7.67
CA ASP A 34 -15.42 3.78 6.31
C ASP A 34 -14.55 5.04 6.21
N ILE A 35 -15.00 6.15 6.80
CA ILE A 35 -14.23 7.39 6.85
C ILE A 35 -12.91 7.18 7.60
N ALA A 36 -12.97 6.58 8.79
CA ALA A 36 -11.80 6.31 9.61
C ALA A 36 -10.79 5.40 8.88
N LEU A 37 -11.27 4.35 8.20
CA LEU A 37 -10.42 3.44 7.42
C LEU A 37 -9.77 4.14 6.23
N ARG A 38 -10.50 5.02 5.52
CA ARG A 38 -9.94 5.79 4.40
C ARG A 38 -8.91 6.82 4.89
N ALA A 39 -9.25 7.57 5.94
CA ALA A 39 -8.36 8.57 6.52
C ALA A 39 -7.11 7.90 7.10
N GLY A 40 -7.28 6.91 7.98
CA GLY A 40 -6.20 6.14 8.59
C GLY A 40 -5.34 5.44 7.55
N GLY A 41 -5.95 4.78 6.57
CA GLY A 41 -5.24 4.14 5.46
C GLY A 41 -4.38 5.12 4.65
N SER A 42 -4.88 6.33 4.40
CA SER A 42 -4.11 7.36 3.70
C SER A 42 -2.91 7.85 4.51
N LEU A 43 -3.06 8.02 5.83
CA LEU A 43 -1.99 8.42 6.74
C LEU A 43 -0.93 7.32 6.87
N LEU A 44 -1.35 6.07 7.07
CA LEU A 44 -0.48 4.90 7.11
C LEU A 44 0.33 4.78 5.82
N ARG A 45 -0.32 4.92 4.65
CA ARG A 45 0.36 4.89 3.36
C ARG A 45 1.43 5.97 3.27
N ARG A 46 1.11 7.22 3.64
CA ARG A 46 2.08 8.32 3.63
C ARG A 46 3.25 8.07 4.59
N GLY A 47 2.98 7.51 5.76
CA GLY A 47 4.01 7.13 6.73
C GLY A 47 4.95 6.07 6.20
N VAL A 48 4.41 5.00 5.61
CA VAL A 48 5.20 3.92 4.98
C VAL A 48 5.98 4.44 3.78
N GLU A 49 5.36 5.22 2.88
CA GLU A 49 6.03 5.80 1.71
C GLU A 49 7.20 6.69 2.16
N LYS A 50 6.99 7.59 3.13
CA LYS A 50 8.07 8.44 3.67
C LYS A 50 9.15 7.62 4.40
N GLY A 51 8.78 6.57 5.14
CA GLY A 51 9.73 5.74 5.86
C GLY A 51 10.62 4.90 4.94
N LEU A 52 10.03 4.21 3.95
CA LEU A 52 10.77 3.34 3.04
C LEU A 52 11.61 4.13 2.03
N ILE A 53 11.07 5.23 1.50
CA ILE A 53 11.76 6.03 0.48
C ILE A 53 12.69 7.04 1.17
N GLY A 54 12.25 7.70 2.24
CA GLY A 54 13.03 8.73 2.93
C GLY A 54 14.33 8.20 3.55
N THR A 55 14.32 6.97 4.08
CA THR A 55 15.53 6.36 4.69
C THR A 55 16.63 6.06 3.68
N LYS A 56 16.29 5.77 2.42
CA LYS A 56 17.28 5.38 1.40
C LYS A 56 17.74 6.53 0.50
N MET A 57 16.93 7.58 0.34
CA MET A 57 17.19 8.61 -0.69
C MET A 57 16.93 10.05 -0.23
N GLY A 58 16.60 10.27 1.05
CA GLY A 58 16.39 11.60 1.63
C GLY A 58 14.99 12.18 1.36
N SER A 59 14.50 12.99 2.30
CA SER A 59 13.11 13.49 2.32
C SER A 59 12.73 14.32 1.08
N LYS A 60 13.65 15.15 0.57
CA LYS A 60 13.42 15.98 -0.64
C LYS A 60 13.27 15.12 -1.90
N LYS A 61 14.16 14.15 -2.12
CA LYS A 61 14.07 13.26 -3.30
C LYS A 61 12.83 12.37 -3.21
N ALA A 62 12.52 11.85 -2.02
CA ALA A 62 11.31 11.08 -1.77
C ALA A 62 10.03 11.84 -2.12
N GLY A 63 9.93 13.12 -1.73
CA GLY A 63 8.79 13.98 -2.07
C GLY A 63 8.59 14.11 -3.58
N ARG A 64 9.68 14.34 -4.32
CA ARG A 64 9.65 14.45 -5.79
C ARG A 64 9.23 13.16 -6.48
N VAL A 65 9.72 12.01 -6.01
CA VAL A 65 9.28 10.71 -6.53
C VAL A 65 7.78 10.54 -6.32
N ILE A 66 7.25 10.88 -5.14
CA ILE A 66 5.81 10.79 -4.86
C ILE A 66 5.02 11.70 -5.80
N GLN A 67 5.47 12.95 -6.00
CA GLN A 67 4.82 13.94 -6.87
C GLN A 67 4.89 13.60 -8.36
N GLY A 68 5.99 12.99 -8.82
CA GLY A 68 6.18 12.62 -10.23
C GLY A 68 5.39 11.38 -10.67
N ARG A 69 4.57 10.79 -9.80
CA ARG A 69 3.73 9.64 -10.13
C ARG A 69 2.59 10.09 -11.05
N THR A 70 2.41 9.41 -12.18
CA THR A 70 1.34 9.78 -13.12
C THR A 70 -0.03 9.34 -12.62
N MET A 71 -1.07 9.99 -13.14
CA MET A 71 -2.46 9.58 -12.87
C MET A 71 -2.70 8.12 -13.27
N MET A 72 -2.15 7.69 -14.42
CA MET A 72 -2.27 6.31 -14.89
C MET A 72 -1.59 5.31 -13.94
N GLN A 73 -0.39 5.60 -13.44
CA GLN A 73 0.29 4.74 -12.45
C GLN A 73 -0.53 4.60 -11.16
N THR A 74 -1.17 5.68 -10.73
CA THR A 74 -2.05 5.67 -9.55
C THR A 74 -3.30 4.80 -9.77
N LEU A 75 -3.93 4.92 -10.94
CA LEU A 75 -5.11 4.13 -11.31
C LEU A 75 -4.80 2.64 -11.40
N VAL A 76 -3.71 2.27 -12.09
CA VAL A 76 -3.27 0.88 -12.22
C VAL A 76 -2.97 0.28 -10.84
N GLY A 77 -2.23 1.01 -10.00
CA GLY A 77 -1.96 0.55 -8.62
C GLY A 77 -3.23 0.32 -7.81
N THR A 78 -4.23 1.18 -7.97
CA THR A 78 -5.54 1.05 -7.30
C THR A 78 -6.33 -0.16 -7.82
N ALA A 79 -6.31 -0.40 -9.13
CA ALA A 79 -6.98 -1.55 -9.74
C ALA A 79 -6.36 -2.87 -9.26
N ILE A 80 -5.03 -2.98 -9.26
CA ILE A 80 -4.30 -4.15 -8.74
C ILE A 80 -4.63 -4.39 -7.27
N ALA A 81 -4.63 -3.32 -6.46
CA ALA A 81 -5.00 -3.43 -5.04
C ALA A 81 -6.43 -3.95 -4.86
N ARG A 82 -7.40 -3.48 -5.66
CA ARG A 82 -8.78 -4.00 -5.62
C ARG A 82 -8.87 -5.48 -6.02
N VAL A 83 -8.13 -5.91 -7.04
CA VAL A 83 -8.11 -7.33 -7.42
C VAL A 83 -7.55 -8.19 -6.28
N ALA A 84 -6.50 -7.72 -5.61
CA ALA A 84 -5.91 -8.40 -4.48
C ALA A 84 -6.85 -8.48 -3.26
N THR A 85 -7.66 -7.44 -3.00
CA THR A 85 -8.53 -7.40 -1.82
C THR A 85 -9.92 -7.99 -2.03
N ARG A 86 -10.41 -8.06 -3.27
CA ARG A 86 -11.76 -8.54 -3.56
C ARG A 86 -11.93 -10.05 -3.37
N SER A 87 -10.85 -10.85 -3.44
CA SER A 87 -10.95 -12.30 -3.33
C SER A 87 -9.63 -12.96 -2.90
N VAL A 88 -9.72 -14.15 -2.32
CA VAL A 88 -8.55 -14.97 -1.95
C VAL A 88 -7.74 -15.39 -3.20
N PRO A 89 -8.35 -15.86 -4.31
CA PRO A 89 -7.59 -16.15 -5.52
C PRO A 89 -6.87 -14.93 -6.09
N GLY A 90 -7.50 -13.75 -6.10
CA GLY A 90 -6.88 -12.50 -6.53
C GLY A 90 -5.67 -12.12 -5.67
N ALA A 91 -5.78 -12.28 -4.35
CA ALA A 91 -4.66 -12.07 -3.42
C ALA A 91 -3.48 -13.02 -3.71
N ILE A 92 -3.77 -14.29 -4.03
CA ILE A 92 -2.72 -15.28 -4.35
C ILE A 92 -2.02 -14.91 -5.65
N VAL A 93 -2.75 -14.50 -6.69
CA VAL A 93 -2.13 -14.12 -7.97
C VAL A 93 -1.27 -12.87 -7.82
N VAL A 94 -1.82 -11.80 -7.24
CA VAL A 94 -1.08 -10.54 -7.07
C VAL A 94 0.09 -10.73 -6.10
N GLY A 95 -0.16 -11.33 -4.93
CA GLY A 95 0.87 -11.58 -3.92
C GLY A 95 1.93 -12.56 -4.42
N GLY A 96 1.53 -13.61 -5.11
CA GLY A 96 2.42 -14.60 -5.71
C GLY A 96 3.29 -14.01 -6.81
N GLY A 97 2.72 -13.18 -7.70
CA GLY A 97 3.47 -12.47 -8.73
C GLY A 97 4.50 -11.50 -8.15
N LEU A 98 4.13 -10.75 -7.10
CA LEU A 98 5.07 -9.88 -6.37
C LEU A 98 6.18 -10.69 -5.69
N LEU A 99 5.85 -11.80 -5.03
CA LEU A 99 6.85 -12.69 -4.42
C LEU A 99 7.79 -13.28 -5.47
N ALA A 100 7.26 -13.75 -6.60
CA ALA A 100 8.07 -14.25 -7.70
C ALA A 100 9.01 -13.16 -8.24
N LYS A 101 8.50 -11.92 -8.43
CA LYS A 101 9.31 -10.78 -8.87
C LYS A 101 10.42 -10.42 -7.88
N THR A 102 10.12 -10.40 -6.58
CA THR A 102 11.14 -10.11 -5.56
C THR A 102 12.24 -11.17 -5.51
N LEU A 103 11.90 -12.47 -5.64
CA LEU A 103 12.89 -13.54 -5.73
C LEU A 103 13.71 -13.45 -7.02
N TYR A 104 13.08 -13.10 -8.13
CA TYR A 104 13.75 -12.85 -9.41
C TYR A 104 14.75 -11.69 -9.31
N ASP A 105 14.33 -10.57 -8.75
CA ASP A 105 15.17 -9.37 -8.57
C ASP A 105 16.32 -9.63 -7.62
N ARG A 106 16.08 -10.39 -6.55
CA ARG A 106 17.13 -10.76 -5.60
C ARG A 106 18.25 -11.57 -6.27
N ARG A 107 17.92 -12.43 -7.23
CA ARG A 107 18.91 -13.18 -8.02
C ARG A 107 19.68 -12.29 -9.01
N ARG A 108 19.10 -11.14 -9.39
CA ARG A 108 19.68 -10.17 -10.32
C ARG A 108 19.85 -8.80 -9.65
N SER A 109 20.35 -8.80 -8.42
CA SER A 109 20.31 -7.63 -7.53
C SER A 109 20.91 -6.40 -8.19
N ARG A 110 22.11 -6.50 -8.78
CA ARG A 110 22.79 -5.36 -9.44
C ARG A 110 21.96 -4.76 -10.57
N THR A 111 21.36 -5.60 -11.42
CA THR A 111 20.51 -5.15 -12.53
C THR A 111 19.20 -4.55 -12.02
N ALA A 112 18.59 -5.18 -11.01
CA ALA A 112 17.35 -4.70 -10.41
C ALA A 112 17.54 -3.37 -9.66
N GLU A 113 18.67 -3.21 -8.97
CA GLU A 113 19.07 -1.97 -8.31
C GLU A 113 19.27 -0.85 -9.33
N ALA A 114 20.07 -1.07 -10.37
CA ALA A 114 20.29 -0.07 -11.43
C ALA A 114 18.99 0.32 -12.14
N ALA A 115 18.13 -0.64 -12.47
CA ALA A 115 16.83 -0.37 -13.07
C ALA A 115 15.90 0.40 -12.12
N GLY A 116 15.92 0.05 -10.82
CA GLY A 116 15.16 0.74 -9.79
C GLY A 116 15.62 2.19 -9.59
N GLU A 117 16.93 2.42 -9.54
CA GLU A 117 17.51 3.76 -9.42
C GLU A 117 17.16 4.64 -10.62
N ALA A 118 17.26 4.10 -11.84
CA ALA A 118 16.88 4.82 -13.06
C ALA A 118 15.39 5.21 -13.03
N ALA A 119 14.50 4.28 -12.68
CA ALA A 119 13.06 4.56 -12.58
C ALA A 119 12.74 5.62 -11.50
N ILE A 120 13.46 5.59 -10.37
CA ILE A 120 13.30 6.56 -9.29
C ILE A 120 13.79 7.94 -9.72
N GLU A 121 14.92 8.03 -10.43
CA GLU A 121 15.41 9.31 -10.93
C GLU A 121 14.45 9.92 -11.94
N GLU A 122 13.99 9.12 -12.91
CA GLU A 122 13.01 9.57 -13.92
C GLU A 122 11.72 10.08 -13.27
N GLN A 123 11.23 9.38 -12.24
CA GLN A 123 10.05 9.81 -11.50
C GLN A 123 10.32 11.05 -10.65
N ALA A 124 11.50 11.16 -10.02
CA ALA A 124 11.90 12.35 -9.28
C ALA A 124 12.01 13.58 -10.19
N GLU A 125 12.55 13.42 -11.41
CA GLU A 125 12.63 14.49 -12.41
C GLU A 125 11.24 14.97 -12.85
N ARG A 126 10.29 14.05 -13.09
CA ARG A 126 8.90 14.42 -13.36
C ARG A 126 8.30 15.25 -12.22
N GLY A 127 8.56 14.88 -10.98
CA GLY A 127 8.11 15.63 -9.81
C GLY A 127 8.84 16.95 -9.54
N LYS A 128 9.93 17.27 -10.26
CA LYS A 128 10.51 18.63 -10.27
C LYS A 128 9.78 19.56 -11.23
N LYS A 129 9.20 19.01 -12.29
CA LYS A 129 8.61 19.74 -13.42
C LYS A 129 7.12 20.06 -13.23
N GLY A 130 6.43 19.32 -12.36
CA GLY A 130 5.03 19.56 -11.97
C GLY A 130 4.96 20.22 -10.62
#